data_AF-A0A0M0I1L4-F1
#
_entry.id   AF-A0A0M0I1L4-F1
#
_cell.length_a   1.000
_cell.length_b   1.000
_cell.length_c   1.000
_cell.angle_alpha   90.00
_cell.angle_beta   90.00
_cell.angle_gamma   90.00
#
_symmetry.space_group_name_H-M   'P 1'
#
loop_
_entity.id
_entity.type
_entity.pdbx_description
1 polymer ?
#
loop_
_entity_poly.entity_id
_entity_poly.type
_entity_poly.pdbx_seq_one_letter_code
_entity_poly.pdbx_strand_id
1 'polypeptide(L)'
;MQQLKKIGAIGGAISLVLCWPLAVGQIGQNVIRDGVEHLNTPAVTAEVVSYDRGYLSSEVQTRYVVTDPDLAYQLELDGLPSEYLVNSHVTHGLFNVSATSVLENVSDFPLQLDTVTQLNGNTNYTLTLDTWNTAINGSDGAMVSVSASELKGYVTVLGEMTYELTMPSVEVDFVSGEKLLVSGVTGSGDGRMQNGFWLGEQEMSIADTSVVETSQQPILTMKNARYAFSSALEEVSKRVNSQHVVTIDNVVMPQGEADNLTVDFELGDLDADSFEYLVNMYQDNPQLTQADIESALPYIDTLFSKGFYLAMNKMSLTFGGKGEFESKWKLQIPEGTDNITQSPDSIMTVMTGNLETFFSDGLVELYPFIEQEVDSAMDAGFVQKIEKGYEVKAELKDGSLVFPNGQQIPLLALLLPAMMHQ
;
A
#
# COMPACT_ATOMS: atom_id res chain seq x y z
N MET A 1 6.81 -15.82 11.58
CA MET A 1 6.81 -15.54 10.11
C MET A 1 5.74 -16.32 9.34
N GLN A 2 5.52 -17.63 9.58
CA GLN A 2 4.46 -18.39 8.87
C GLN A 2 3.04 -17.87 9.15
N GLN A 3 2.73 -17.49 10.40
CA GLN A 3 1.40 -16.93 10.75
C GLN A 3 1.13 -15.54 10.16
N LEU A 4 2.15 -14.68 10.04
CA LEU A 4 2.06 -13.38 9.35
C LEU A 4 1.77 -13.54 7.84
N LYS A 5 2.34 -14.56 7.20
CA LYS A 5 2.03 -14.89 5.80
C LYS A 5 0.57 -15.31 5.62
N LYS A 6 -0.03 -16.03 6.58
CA LYS A 6 -1.46 -16.41 6.56
C LYS A 6 -2.40 -15.21 6.74
N ILE A 7 -2.04 -14.27 7.62
CA ILE A 7 -2.79 -13.01 7.79
C ILE A 7 -2.78 -12.21 6.47
N GLY A 8 -1.62 -12.15 5.80
CA GLY A 8 -1.49 -11.57 4.47
C GLY A 8 -2.32 -12.30 3.40
N ALA A 9 -2.43 -13.62 3.46
CA ALA A 9 -3.21 -14.42 2.51
C ALA A 9 -4.73 -14.29 2.72
N ILE A 10 -5.22 -14.25 3.96
CA ILE A 10 -6.64 -14.00 4.27
C ILE A 10 -7.00 -12.57 3.85
N GLY A 11 -6.16 -11.59 4.18
CA GLY A 11 -6.31 -10.21 3.72
C GLY A 11 -6.24 -10.11 2.19
N GLY A 12 -5.38 -10.89 1.54
CA GLY A 12 -5.22 -10.97 0.09
C GLY A 12 -6.42 -11.58 -0.62
N ALA A 13 -6.99 -12.69 -0.11
CA ALA A 13 -8.19 -13.32 -0.64
C ALA A 13 -9.42 -12.41 -0.48
N ILE A 14 -9.56 -11.77 0.69
CA ILE A 14 -10.60 -10.76 0.92
C ILE A 14 -10.39 -9.59 -0.05
N SER A 15 -9.16 -9.09 -0.22
CA SER A 15 -8.86 -7.99 -1.15
C SER A 15 -9.13 -8.34 -2.61
N LEU A 16 -8.75 -9.53 -3.07
CA LEU A 16 -9.02 -10.01 -4.43
C LEU A 16 -10.52 -10.09 -4.73
N VAL A 17 -11.30 -10.55 -3.75
CA VAL A 17 -12.75 -10.64 -3.85
C VAL A 17 -13.42 -9.25 -3.71
N LEU A 18 -12.84 -8.35 -2.90
CA LEU A 18 -13.29 -6.96 -2.74
C LEU A 18 -12.92 -6.05 -3.92
N CYS A 19 -11.90 -6.38 -4.72
CA CYS A 19 -11.50 -5.65 -5.92
C CYS A 19 -12.35 -5.98 -7.16
N TRP A 20 -13.14 -7.06 -7.10
CA TRP A 20 -14.01 -7.48 -8.19
C TRP A 20 -15.05 -6.43 -8.65
N PRO A 21 -15.72 -5.63 -7.79
CA PRO A 21 -16.65 -4.57 -8.22
C PRO A 21 -16.01 -3.52 -9.12
N LEU A 22 -14.70 -3.26 -8.94
CA LEU A 22 -13.94 -2.30 -9.74
C LEU A 22 -13.82 -2.72 -11.21
N ALA A 23 -14.09 -4.00 -11.48
CA ALA A 23 -13.89 -4.66 -12.76
C ALA A 23 -15.22 -4.84 -13.56
N VAL A 24 -16.39 -4.81 -12.90
CA VAL A 24 -17.69 -5.15 -13.52
C VAL A 24 -18.52 -3.92 -13.91
N GLY A 25 -17.91 -2.73 -13.85
CA GLY A 25 -18.59 -1.44 -13.85
C GLY A 25 -19.27 -0.96 -15.14
N GLN A 26 -19.73 -1.81 -16.07
CA GLN A 26 -20.58 -1.37 -17.19
C GLN A 26 -21.53 -2.52 -17.63
N ILE A 27 -22.86 -2.37 -17.56
CA ILE A 27 -23.81 -3.48 -17.86
C ILE A 27 -24.82 -3.17 -18.98
N GLY A 28 -24.78 -4.02 -20.01
CA GLY A 28 -25.64 -4.22 -21.18
C GLY A 28 -25.12 -5.47 -21.93
N GLN A 29 -25.87 -6.19 -22.78
CA GLN A 29 -25.42 -7.51 -23.31
C GLN A 29 -24.03 -7.50 -23.99
N ASN A 30 -23.74 -6.49 -24.82
CA ASN A 30 -22.40 -6.30 -25.38
C ASN A 30 -21.41 -5.86 -24.31
N VAL A 31 -21.85 -5.04 -23.37
CA VAL A 31 -21.02 -4.48 -22.30
C VAL A 31 -20.63 -5.53 -21.23
N ILE A 32 -21.46 -6.55 -20.97
CA ILE A 32 -21.12 -7.71 -20.14
C ILE A 32 -20.08 -8.57 -20.85
N ARG A 33 -20.26 -8.82 -22.17
CA ARG A 33 -19.31 -9.63 -22.92
C ARG A 33 -17.98 -8.92 -23.10
N ASP A 34 -18.01 -7.65 -23.49
CA ASP A 34 -16.84 -6.80 -23.66
C ASP A 34 -16.18 -6.54 -22.30
N GLY A 35 -16.95 -6.29 -21.23
CA GLY A 35 -16.45 -6.13 -19.87
C GLY A 35 -15.72 -7.37 -19.37
N VAL A 36 -16.36 -8.55 -19.45
CA VAL A 36 -15.75 -9.84 -19.08
C VAL A 36 -14.51 -10.16 -19.94
N GLU A 37 -14.51 -9.82 -21.23
CA GLU A 37 -13.33 -9.98 -22.08
C GLU A 37 -12.15 -9.11 -21.63
N HIS A 38 -12.39 -7.88 -21.15
CA HIS A 38 -11.35 -7.00 -20.59
C HIS A 38 -10.86 -7.41 -19.19
N LEU A 39 -11.53 -8.37 -18.52
CA LEU A 39 -11.10 -8.92 -17.22
C LEU A 39 -10.02 -9.99 -17.34
N ASN A 40 -9.77 -10.48 -18.55
CA ASN A 40 -8.72 -11.45 -18.78
C ASN A 40 -7.35 -10.78 -18.60
N THR A 41 -6.75 -11.03 -17.45
CA THR A 41 -5.37 -10.68 -17.14
C THR A 41 -4.52 -11.95 -17.16
N PRO A 42 -3.17 -11.86 -17.13
CA PRO A 42 -2.34 -13.05 -16.93
C PRO A 42 -2.72 -13.85 -15.66
N ALA A 43 -3.25 -13.17 -14.64
CA ALA A 43 -3.55 -13.77 -13.34
C ALA A 43 -4.97 -14.31 -13.18
N VAL A 44 -5.95 -13.81 -13.94
CA VAL A 44 -7.37 -14.19 -13.83
C VAL A 44 -7.99 -14.24 -15.22
N THR A 45 -8.73 -15.31 -15.50
CA THR A 45 -9.62 -15.39 -16.66
C THR A 45 -11.08 -15.29 -16.23
N ALA A 46 -11.89 -14.64 -17.06
CA ALA A 46 -13.32 -14.49 -16.83
C ALA A 46 -14.10 -14.88 -18.10
N GLU A 47 -15.20 -15.60 -17.93
CA GLU A 47 -16.09 -15.98 -19.02
C GLU A 47 -17.57 -15.92 -18.62
N VAL A 48 -18.43 -15.72 -19.61
CA VAL A 48 -19.88 -15.85 -19.45
C VAL A 48 -20.26 -17.31 -19.69
N VAL A 49 -20.70 -18.00 -18.63
CA VAL A 49 -21.11 -19.41 -18.69
C VAL A 49 -22.53 -19.53 -19.27
N SER A 50 -23.44 -18.66 -18.82
CA SER A 50 -24.81 -18.62 -19.35
C SER A 50 -25.40 -17.21 -19.29
N TYR A 51 -26.31 -16.94 -20.21
CA TYR A 51 -27.05 -15.68 -20.29
C TYR A 51 -28.48 -15.96 -20.73
N ASP A 52 -29.43 -15.88 -19.80
CA ASP A 52 -30.86 -15.97 -20.09
C ASP A 52 -31.47 -14.58 -20.17
N ARG A 53 -31.93 -14.21 -21.37
CA ARG A 53 -32.43 -12.86 -21.66
C ARG A 53 -33.95 -12.81 -21.52
N GLY A 54 -34.44 -12.13 -20.48
CA GLY A 54 -35.83 -11.70 -20.40
C GLY A 54 -36.05 -10.31 -20.98
N TYR A 55 -37.31 -9.85 -20.96
CA TYR A 55 -37.71 -8.54 -21.50
C TYR A 55 -37.39 -7.38 -20.54
N LEU A 56 -37.56 -7.58 -19.24
CA LEU A 56 -37.29 -6.59 -18.18
C LEU A 56 -36.24 -7.06 -17.17
N SER A 57 -35.81 -8.31 -17.26
CA SER A 57 -34.75 -8.88 -16.43
C SER A 57 -33.90 -9.85 -17.24
N SER A 58 -32.69 -10.13 -16.79
CA SER A 58 -31.82 -11.18 -17.33
C SER A 58 -31.17 -11.94 -16.18
N GLU A 59 -30.93 -13.23 -16.36
CA GLU A 59 -30.07 -14.02 -15.48
C GLU A 59 -28.74 -14.26 -16.19
N VAL A 60 -27.64 -13.98 -15.48
CA VAL A 60 -26.29 -14.11 -16.03
C VAL A 60 -25.45 -14.93 -15.09
N GLN A 61 -24.77 -15.94 -15.62
CA GLN A 61 -23.77 -16.68 -14.88
C GLN A 61 -22.38 -16.40 -15.48
N THR A 62 -21.46 -15.96 -14.65
CA THR A 62 -20.06 -15.76 -15.02
C THR A 62 -19.15 -16.67 -14.19
N ARG A 63 -18.06 -17.12 -14.81
CA ARG A 63 -17.00 -17.89 -14.15
C ARG A 63 -15.72 -17.08 -14.14
N TYR A 64 -15.05 -17.06 -13.00
CA TYR A 64 -13.73 -16.47 -12.81
C TYR A 64 -12.77 -17.57 -12.38
N VAL A 65 -11.61 -17.67 -13.04
CA VAL A 65 -10.58 -18.66 -12.74
C VAL A 65 -9.26 -17.94 -12.50
N VAL A 66 -8.66 -18.19 -11.36
CA VAL A 66 -7.29 -17.76 -11.06
C VAL A 66 -6.33 -18.62 -11.89
N THR A 67 -5.68 -18.00 -12.87
CA THR A 67 -4.73 -18.65 -13.78
C THR A 67 -3.27 -18.47 -13.37
N ASP A 68 -2.99 -17.54 -12.45
CA ASP A 68 -1.68 -17.44 -11.83
C ASP A 68 -1.40 -18.71 -10.99
N PRO A 69 -0.33 -19.47 -11.29
CA PRO A 69 -0.07 -20.74 -10.65
C PRO A 69 0.31 -20.60 -9.17
N ASP A 70 0.98 -19.52 -8.78
CA ASP A 70 1.40 -19.28 -7.39
C ASP A 70 0.20 -18.91 -6.53
N LEU A 71 -0.69 -18.05 -7.05
CA LEU A 71 -1.93 -17.67 -6.38
C LEU A 71 -2.92 -18.84 -6.30
N ALA A 72 -3.07 -19.61 -7.38
CA ALA A 72 -3.92 -20.80 -7.39
C ALA A 72 -3.42 -21.85 -6.38
N TYR A 73 -2.10 -22.06 -6.29
CA TYR A 73 -1.49 -22.95 -5.30
C TYR A 73 -1.72 -22.46 -3.87
N GLN A 74 -1.61 -21.15 -3.62
CA GLN A 74 -1.86 -20.57 -2.31
C GLN A 74 -3.34 -20.72 -1.89
N LEU A 75 -4.29 -20.47 -2.80
CA LEU A 75 -5.71 -20.69 -2.54
C LEU A 75 -6.01 -22.15 -2.17
N GLU A 76 -5.41 -23.10 -2.89
CA GLU A 76 -5.55 -24.53 -2.59
C GLU A 76 -5.02 -24.89 -1.19
N LEU A 77 -3.85 -24.36 -0.81
CA LEU A 77 -3.29 -24.55 0.54
C LEU A 77 -4.21 -24.00 1.64
N ASP A 78 -4.92 -22.91 1.36
CA ASP A 78 -5.81 -22.24 2.29
C ASP A 78 -7.24 -22.82 2.27
N GLY A 79 -7.49 -23.84 1.44
CA GLY A 79 -8.81 -24.49 1.31
C GLY A 79 -9.84 -23.64 0.57
N LEU A 80 -9.40 -22.62 -0.16
CA LEU A 80 -10.24 -21.75 -0.98
C LEU A 80 -10.22 -22.24 -2.45
N PRO A 81 -11.34 -22.08 -3.19
CA PRO A 81 -11.36 -22.46 -4.59
C PRO A 81 -10.56 -21.47 -5.44
N SER A 82 -9.99 -21.95 -6.53
CA SER A 82 -9.39 -21.12 -7.59
C SER A 82 -10.38 -20.76 -8.70
N GLU A 83 -11.60 -21.31 -8.64
CA GLU A 83 -12.72 -21.01 -9.54
C GLU A 83 -13.89 -20.45 -8.73
N TYR A 84 -14.49 -19.36 -9.23
CA TYR A 84 -15.66 -18.72 -8.65
C TYR A 84 -16.77 -18.60 -9.69
N LEU A 85 -17.95 -19.15 -9.37
CA LEU A 85 -19.17 -19.03 -10.16
C LEU A 85 -20.08 -17.99 -9.55
N VAL A 86 -20.69 -17.18 -10.41
CA VAL A 86 -21.37 -15.96 -9.99
C VAL A 86 -22.67 -15.85 -10.73
N ASN A 87 -23.74 -15.81 -9.96
CA ASN A 87 -25.09 -15.62 -10.48
C ASN A 87 -25.47 -14.16 -10.29
N SER A 88 -25.83 -13.51 -11.39
CA SER A 88 -26.20 -12.10 -11.44
C SER A 88 -27.63 -11.96 -11.96
N HIS A 89 -28.50 -11.43 -11.11
CA HIS A 89 -29.85 -11.04 -11.49
C HIS A 89 -29.85 -9.59 -11.96
N VAL A 90 -30.12 -9.38 -13.25
CA VAL A 90 -30.10 -8.05 -13.88
C VAL A 90 -31.52 -7.56 -14.10
N THR A 91 -31.83 -6.33 -13.71
CA THR A 91 -33.12 -5.66 -13.95
C THR A 91 -32.93 -4.44 -14.85
N HIS A 92 -33.74 -4.34 -15.90
CA HIS A 92 -33.73 -3.23 -16.86
C HIS A 92 -34.76 -2.17 -16.46
N GLY A 93 -34.28 -1.02 -15.97
CA GLY A 93 -35.09 0.17 -15.74
C GLY A 93 -35.20 1.06 -16.98
N LEU A 94 -36.05 2.10 -16.91
CA LEU A 94 -36.22 3.06 -18.02
C LEU A 94 -34.96 3.91 -18.27
N PHE A 95 -34.17 4.17 -17.21
CA PHE A 95 -32.99 5.05 -17.25
C PHE A 95 -31.74 4.44 -16.59
N ASN A 96 -31.81 3.17 -16.17
CA ASN A 96 -30.70 2.48 -15.52
C ASN A 96 -30.80 0.98 -15.73
N VAL A 97 -29.71 0.29 -15.46
CA VAL A 97 -29.63 -1.15 -15.33
C VAL A 97 -29.11 -1.44 -13.93
N SER A 98 -29.81 -2.30 -13.19
CA SER A 98 -29.37 -2.73 -11.86
C SER A 98 -29.01 -4.20 -11.90
N ALA A 99 -28.00 -4.62 -11.14
CA ALA A 99 -27.67 -6.02 -10.98
C ALA A 99 -27.34 -6.36 -9.53
N THR A 100 -27.81 -7.52 -9.08
CA THR A 100 -27.42 -8.15 -7.82
C THR A 100 -26.69 -9.44 -8.13
N SER A 101 -25.45 -9.55 -7.69
CA SER A 101 -24.54 -10.65 -7.97
C SER A 101 -24.11 -11.36 -6.70
N VAL A 102 -24.16 -12.69 -6.70
CA VAL A 102 -23.78 -13.55 -5.57
C VAL A 102 -22.93 -14.73 -6.03
N LEU A 103 -22.05 -15.23 -5.16
CA LEU A 103 -21.28 -16.44 -5.40
C LEU A 103 -22.17 -17.69 -5.31
N GLU A 104 -22.06 -18.58 -6.30
CA GLU A 104 -22.83 -19.83 -6.35
C GLU A 104 -22.07 -21.00 -5.72
N ASN A 105 -20.79 -21.15 -6.05
CA ASN A 105 -19.99 -22.32 -5.67
C ASN A 105 -19.24 -22.16 -4.33
N VAL A 106 -19.43 -21.02 -3.65
CA VAL A 106 -18.82 -20.71 -2.34
C VAL A 106 -19.90 -20.19 -1.39
N SER A 107 -20.92 -21.00 -1.14
CA SER A 107 -22.11 -20.60 -0.37
C SER A 107 -21.80 -20.13 1.06
N ASP A 108 -20.66 -20.58 1.61
CA ASP A 108 -20.21 -20.23 2.96
C ASP A 108 -19.51 -18.87 3.02
N PHE A 109 -19.29 -18.19 1.88
CA PHE A 109 -18.75 -16.83 1.80
C PHE A 109 -19.87 -15.86 1.39
N PRO A 110 -20.52 -15.18 2.36
CA PRO A 110 -21.78 -14.48 2.11
C PRO A 110 -21.54 -13.08 1.55
N LEU A 111 -21.07 -13.04 0.31
CA LEU A 111 -20.74 -11.83 -0.42
C LEU A 111 -21.80 -11.52 -1.48
N GLN A 112 -22.25 -10.27 -1.52
CA GLN A 112 -23.20 -9.77 -2.51
C GLN A 112 -22.72 -8.44 -3.09
N LEU A 113 -22.74 -8.33 -4.42
CA LEU A 113 -22.47 -7.10 -5.15
C LEU A 113 -23.76 -6.56 -5.75
N ASP A 114 -24.13 -5.34 -5.38
CA ASP A 114 -25.19 -4.57 -6.01
C ASP A 114 -24.59 -3.47 -6.89
N THR A 115 -25.12 -3.32 -8.11
CA THR A 115 -24.70 -2.27 -9.04
C THR A 115 -25.89 -1.55 -9.65
N VAL A 116 -25.73 -0.25 -9.92
CA VAL A 116 -26.70 0.58 -10.66
C VAL A 116 -25.95 1.41 -11.69
N THR A 117 -26.05 0.99 -12.95
CA THR A 117 -25.45 1.67 -14.12
C THR A 117 -26.47 2.60 -14.76
N GLN A 118 -26.11 3.87 -14.92
CA GLN A 118 -26.93 4.89 -15.58
C GLN A 118 -26.77 4.85 -17.11
N LEU A 119 -27.64 5.54 -17.85
CA LEU A 119 -27.56 5.59 -19.33
C LEU A 119 -26.24 6.17 -19.88
N ASN A 120 -25.53 6.98 -19.10
CA ASN A 120 -24.21 7.52 -19.47
C ASN A 120 -23.08 6.51 -19.21
N GLY A 121 -23.37 5.32 -18.69
CA GLY A 121 -22.42 4.26 -18.39
C GLY A 121 -21.78 4.35 -17.00
N ASN A 122 -22.07 5.39 -16.22
CA ASN A 122 -21.54 5.52 -14.87
C ASN A 122 -22.26 4.57 -13.91
N THR A 123 -21.53 3.95 -13.01
CA THR A 123 -22.01 2.85 -12.17
C THR A 123 -21.78 3.16 -10.70
N ASN A 124 -22.85 3.13 -9.90
CA ASN A 124 -22.71 3.00 -8.45
C ASN A 124 -22.60 1.53 -8.10
N TYR A 125 -21.78 1.18 -7.13
CA TYR A 125 -21.65 -0.18 -6.64
C TYR A 125 -21.69 -0.23 -5.12
N THR A 126 -22.15 -1.35 -4.59
CA THR A 126 -22.13 -1.67 -3.15
C THR A 126 -21.85 -3.15 -3.01
N LEU A 127 -20.69 -3.47 -2.49
CA LEU A 127 -20.28 -4.81 -2.13
C LEU A 127 -20.50 -4.99 -0.64
N THR A 128 -21.32 -5.97 -0.28
CA THR A 128 -21.65 -6.30 1.10
C THR A 128 -21.14 -7.69 1.42
N LEU A 129 -20.50 -7.81 2.58
CA LEU A 129 -20.13 -9.08 3.18
C LEU A 129 -20.97 -9.20 4.45
N ASP A 130 -21.84 -10.21 4.54
CA ASP A 130 -22.48 -10.53 5.81
C ASP A 130 -21.46 -11.15 6.79
N THR A 131 -21.85 -11.33 8.05
CA THR A 131 -20.94 -11.92 9.04
C THR A 131 -20.42 -13.26 8.55
N TRP A 132 -19.11 -13.36 8.40
CA TRP A 132 -18.44 -14.54 7.87
C TRP A 132 -17.61 -15.21 8.95
N ASN A 133 -17.83 -16.51 9.15
CA ASN A 133 -17.08 -17.31 10.10
C ASN A 133 -16.57 -18.56 9.38
N THR A 134 -15.26 -18.76 9.40
CA THR A 134 -14.65 -19.94 8.77
C THR A 134 -13.58 -20.56 9.66
N ALA A 135 -13.34 -21.86 9.49
CA ALA A 135 -12.28 -22.59 10.17
C ALA A 135 -11.26 -23.06 9.12
N ILE A 136 -10.02 -22.59 9.27
CA ILE A 136 -8.88 -23.05 8.49
C ILE A 136 -8.34 -24.31 9.18
N ASN A 137 -8.38 -25.44 8.48
CA ASN A 137 -7.96 -26.74 9.01
C ASN A 137 -6.43 -26.92 8.96
N GLY A 138 -5.89 -27.80 9.81
CA GLY A 138 -4.47 -28.17 9.84
C GLY A 138 -3.80 -27.96 11.21
N SER A 139 -2.53 -28.35 11.32
CA SER A 139 -1.74 -28.18 12.56
C SER A 139 -1.54 -26.73 12.97
N ASP A 140 -1.60 -25.82 11.99
CA ASP A 140 -1.54 -24.36 12.18
C ASP A 140 -2.88 -23.70 11.82
N GLY A 141 -3.99 -24.39 12.12
CA GLY A 141 -5.34 -23.93 11.83
C GLY A 141 -5.72 -22.67 12.62
N ALA A 142 -6.81 -22.03 12.19
CA ALA A 142 -7.37 -20.86 12.87
C ALA A 142 -8.88 -20.75 12.63
N MET A 143 -9.61 -20.14 13.56
CA MET A 143 -10.97 -19.65 13.30
C MET A 143 -10.89 -18.18 12.92
N VAL A 144 -11.51 -17.83 11.80
CA VAL A 144 -11.57 -16.46 11.30
C VAL A 144 -13.00 -15.98 11.38
N SER A 145 -13.21 -14.83 11.99
CA SER A 145 -14.51 -14.17 12.10
C SER A 145 -14.40 -12.76 11.55
N VAL A 146 -15.22 -12.43 10.55
CA VAL A 146 -15.30 -11.11 9.94
C VAL A 146 -16.71 -10.57 10.18
N SER A 147 -16.78 -9.39 10.79
CA SER A 147 -18.06 -8.69 10.98
C SER A 147 -18.63 -8.24 9.64
N ALA A 148 -19.96 -8.05 9.58
CA ALA A 148 -20.60 -7.54 8.39
C ALA A 148 -19.92 -6.24 7.91
N SER A 149 -19.55 -6.20 6.64
CA SER A 149 -18.68 -5.19 6.04
C SER A 149 -19.26 -4.68 4.73
N GLU A 150 -18.92 -3.45 4.36
CA GLU A 150 -19.42 -2.77 3.17
C GLU A 150 -18.27 -2.07 2.44
N LEU A 151 -18.22 -2.22 1.13
CA LEU A 151 -17.43 -1.42 0.21
C LEU A 151 -18.37 -0.83 -0.83
N LYS A 152 -18.56 0.48 -0.83
CA LYS A 152 -19.41 1.16 -1.82
C LYS A 152 -18.61 2.19 -2.58
N GLY A 153 -19.13 2.61 -3.72
CA GLY A 153 -18.45 3.61 -4.51
C GLY A 153 -19.15 3.90 -5.82
N TYR A 154 -18.43 4.62 -6.66
CA TYR A 154 -18.90 5.08 -7.94
C TYR A 154 -17.77 5.08 -8.95
N VAL A 155 -18.03 4.58 -10.15
CA VAL A 155 -17.08 4.54 -11.27
C VAL A 155 -17.68 5.20 -12.51
N THR A 156 -16.89 6.01 -13.19
CA THR A 156 -17.26 6.65 -14.45
C THR A 156 -16.75 5.86 -15.65
N VAL A 157 -17.32 6.15 -16.82
CA VAL A 157 -16.80 5.63 -18.10
C VAL A 157 -15.38 6.11 -18.43
N LEU A 158 -14.87 7.13 -17.75
CA LEU A 158 -13.50 7.64 -17.90
C LEU A 158 -12.50 6.98 -16.94
N GLY A 159 -12.95 6.04 -16.10
CA GLY A 159 -12.10 5.35 -15.13
C GLY A 159 -11.89 6.12 -13.82
N GLU A 160 -12.54 7.27 -13.64
CA GLU A 160 -12.62 7.94 -12.34
C GLU A 160 -13.46 7.09 -11.39
N MET A 161 -12.98 6.93 -10.16
CA MET A 161 -13.48 6.00 -9.18
C MET A 161 -13.42 6.61 -7.80
N THR A 162 -14.52 6.46 -7.06
CA THR A 162 -14.56 6.69 -5.62
C THR A 162 -14.88 5.39 -4.91
N TYR A 163 -14.35 5.22 -3.70
CA TYR A 163 -14.74 4.12 -2.82
C TYR A 163 -14.80 4.55 -1.37
N GLU A 164 -15.64 3.87 -0.59
CA GLU A 164 -15.74 3.93 0.86
C GLU A 164 -15.84 2.48 1.39
N LEU A 165 -14.84 2.08 2.19
CA LEU A 165 -14.76 0.79 2.87
C LEU A 165 -15.09 0.97 4.35
N THR A 166 -15.92 0.09 4.88
CA THR A 166 -16.14 -0.07 6.32
C THR A 166 -16.13 -1.55 6.68
N MET A 167 -15.17 -1.95 7.50
CA MET A 167 -15.04 -3.29 8.07
C MET A 167 -14.91 -3.17 9.60
N PRO A 168 -15.98 -3.44 10.36
CA PRO A 168 -16.01 -3.20 11.79
C PRO A 168 -14.98 -4.00 12.57
N SER A 169 -14.79 -5.29 12.25
CA SER A 169 -13.80 -6.12 12.92
C SER A 169 -13.44 -7.38 12.15
N VAL A 170 -12.20 -7.84 12.38
CA VAL A 170 -11.68 -9.15 12.03
C VAL A 170 -11.06 -9.76 13.28
N GLU A 171 -11.46 -10.97 13.64
CA GLU A 171 -10.88 -11.77 14.71
C GLU A 171 -10.32 -13.05 14.13
N VAL A 172 -9.08 -13.39 14.50
CA VAL A 172 -8.44 -14.65 14.15
C VAL A 172 -7.97 -15.33 15.42
N ASP A 173 -8.56 -16.50 15.69
CA ASP A 173 -8.23 -17.37 16.80
C ASP A 173 -7.35 -18.51 16.31
N PHE A 174 -6.06 -18.45 16.61
CA PHE A 174 -5.13 -19.50 16.21
C PHE A 174 -5.29 -20.74 17.11
N VAL A 175 -5.12 -21.93 16.54
CA VAL A 175 -5.14 -23.19 17.31
C VAL A 175 -4.01 -23.25 18.35
N SER A 176 -2.90 -22.55 18.09
CA SER A 176 -1.81 -22.35 19.05
C SER A 176 -2.19 -21.49 20.26
N GLY A 177 -3.35 -20.82 20.19
CA GLY A 177 -4.02 -20.11 21.28
C GLY A 177 -3.73 -18.61 21.34
N GLU A 178 -2.91 -18.07 20.44
CA GLU A 178 -2.85 -16.64 20.19
C GLU A 178 -4.15 -16.15 19.53
N LYS A 179 -4.46 -14.86 19.72
CA LYS A 179 -5.55 -14.19 19.02
C LYS A 179 -5.06 -12.91 18.37
N LEU A 180 -5.55 -12.65 17.16
CA LEU A 180 -5.45 -11.37 16.48
C LEU A 180 -6.83 -10.72 16.45
N LEU A 181 -6.92 -9.47 16.90
CA LEU A 181 -8.10 -8.64 16.76
C LEU A 181 -7.73 -7.38 15.98
N VAL A 182 -8.48 -7.10 14.94
CA VAL A 182 -8.40 -5.85 14.17
C VAL A 182 -9.80 -5.25 14.16
N SER A 183 -9.92 -3.95 14.46
CA SER A 183 -11.23 -3.29 14.51
C SER A 183 -11.21 -1.87 13.96
N GLY A 184 -12.39 -1.42 13.53
CA GLY A 184 -12.59 -0.10 12.96
C GLY A 184 -11.76 0.13 11.70
N VAL A 185 -11.72 -0.85 10.79
CA VAL A 185 -11.06 -0.67 9.50
C VAL A 185 -11.97 0.15 8.61
N THR A 186 -11.48 1.30 8.16
CA THR A 186 -12.16 2.15 7.19
C THR A 186 -11.20 2.53 6.09
N GLY A 187 -11.73 2.82 4.91
CA GLY A 187 -10.94 3.35 3.82
C GLY A 187 -11.79 4.19 2.90
N SER A 188 -11.15 5.10 2.20
CA SER A 188 -11.79 5.89 1.16
C SER A 188 -10.79 6.25 0.08
N GLY A 189 -11.27 6.49 -1.13
CA GLY A 189 -10.42 7.03 -2.19
C GLY A 189 -11.23 7.72 -3.25
N ASP A 190 -10.57 8.62 -3.96
CA ASP A 190 -11.08 9.35 -5.12
C ASP A 190 -9.92 9.54 -6.11
N GLY A 191 -10.08 9.03 -7.31
CA GLY A 191 -9.02 9.09 -8.31
C GLY A 191 -9.27 8.18 -9.49
N ARG A 192 -8.22 7.92 -10.26
CA ARG A 192 -8.25 7.03 -11.41
C ARG A 192 -6.95 6.27 -11.54
N MET A 193 -7.04 5.04 -12.04
CA MET A 193 -5.87 4.37 -12.56
C MET A 193 -5.52 4.99 -13.92
N GLN A 194 -4.32 5.54 -14.04
CA GLN A 194 -3.81 6.03 -15.31
C GLN A 194 -2.39 5.50 -15.44
N ASN A 195 -2.06 4.91 -16.59
CA ASN A 195 -0.67 4.56 -16.88
C ASN A 195 -0.04 3.60 -15.83
N GLY A 196 -0.84 2.69 -15.25
CA GLY A 196 -0.37 1.69 -14.29
C GLY A 196 -0.17 2.17 -12.84
N PHE A 197 -0.47 3.44 -12.54
CA PHE A 197 -0.45 3.97 -11.19
C PHE A 197 -1.73 4.76 -10.86
N TRP A 198 -2.07 4.80 -9.58
CA TRP A 198 -3.20 5.60 -9.10
C TRP A 198 -2.85 7.08 -9.17
N LEU A 199 -3.78 7.89 -9.69
CA LEU A 199 -3.80 9.35 -9.62
C LEU A 199 -4.99 9.79 -8.79
N GLY A 200 -4.75 10.50 -7.69
CA GLY A 200 -5.79 10.97 -6.78
C GLY A 200 -5.42 10.71 -5.33
N GLU A 201 -6.43 10.60 -4.47
CA GLU A 201 -6.28 10.48 -3.02
C GLU A 201 -6.82 9.13 -2.53
N GLN A 202 -6.15 8.54 -1.54
CA GLN A 202 -6.60 7.35 -0.83
C GLN A 202 -6.28 7.49 0.65
N GLU A 203 -7.17 6.99 1.50
CA GLU A 203 -6.98 6.90 2.93
C GLU A 203 -7.42 5.52 3.41
N MET A 204 -6.67 4.95 4.35
CA MET A 204 -7.05 3.77 5.09
C MET A 204 -6.74 4.00 6.56
N SER A 205 -7.63 3.58 7.45
CA SER A 205 -7.40 3.66 8.89
C SER A 205 -7.87 2.40 9.59
N ILE A 206 -7.20 2.10 10.70
CA ILE A 206 -7.49 1.00 11.62
C ILE A 206 -7.53 1.61 13.02
N ALA A 207 -8.67 1.49 13.68
CA ALA A 207 -8.87 2.05 15.03
C ALA A 207 -8.03 1.30 16.07
N ASP A 208 -8.11 -0.03 16.09
CA ASP A 208 -7.35 -0.84 17.04
C ASP A 208 -6.89 -2.15 16.41
N THR A 209 -5.62 -2.51 16.64
CA THR A 209 -5.07 -3.84 16.39
C THR A 209 -4.48 -4.38 17.68
N SER A 210 -4.77 -5.64 18.00
CA SER A 210 -4.22 -6.34 19.14
C SER A 210 -3.82 -7.76 18.78
N VAL A 211 -2.62 -8.15 19.19
CA VAL A 211 -2.17 -9.54 19.17
C VAL A 211 -1.90 -9.95 20.60
N VAL A 212 -2.57 -11.01 21.05
CA VAL A 212 -2.45 -11.56 22.40
C VAL A 212 -1.94 -12.98 22.36
N GLU A 213 -1.07 -13.33 23.31
CA GLU A 213 -0.63 -14.70 23.54
C GLU A 213 -1.70 -15.55 24.24
N THR A 214 -1.44 -16.85 24.34
CA THR A 214 -2.22 -17.81 25.16
C THR A 214 -2.43 -17.37 26.61
N SER A 215 -1.48 -16.60 27.16
CA SER A 215 -1.55 -16.01 28.51
C SER A 215 -2.49 -14.80 28.62
N GLN A 216 -3.14 -14.41 27.51
CA GLN A 216 -3.87 -13.16 27.32
C GLN A 216 -3.04 -11.90 27.55
N GLN A 217 -1.70 -12.01 27.53
CA GLN A 217 -0.83 -10.85 27.53
C GLN A 217 -0.71 -10.30 26.11
N PRO A 218 -0.89 -8.98 25.89
CA PRO A 218 -0.67 -8.37 24.59
C PRO A 218 0.81 -8.40 24.24
N ILE A 219 1.13 -8.92 23.05
CA ILE A 219 2.48 -8.85 22.47
C ILE A 219 2.62 -7.68 21.49
N LEU A 220 1.49 -7.18 20.99
CA LEU A 220 1.40 -5.96 20.20
C LEU A 220 0.02 -5.37 20.39
N THR A 221 -0.05 -4.09 20.71
CA THR A 221 -1.25 -3.28 20.50
C THR A 221 -0.90 -2.04 19.71
N MET A 222 -1.75 -1.69 18.76
CA MET A 222 -1.60 -0.51 17.93
C MET A 222 -2.94 0.23 17.88
N LYS A 223 -2.92 1.55 18.04
CA LYS A 223 -4.11 2.39 18.03
C LYS A 223 -4.03 3.47 16.96
N ASN A 224 -5.17 3.72 16.33
CA ASN A 224 -5.39 4.76 15.33
C ASN A 224 -4.26 4.78 14.29
N ALA A 225 -4.03 3.64 13.65
CA ALA A 225 -3.14 3.59 12.51
C ALA A 225 -3.88 4.17 11.31
N ARG A 226 -3.24 5.09 10.59
CA ARG A 226 -3.78 5.68 9.37
C ARG A 226 -2.67 5.76 8.31
N TYR A 227 -3.06 5.48 7.09
CA TYR A 227 -2.27 5.64 5.89
C TYR A 227 -3.04 6.56 4.94
N ALA A 228 -2.41 7.63 4.49
CA ALA A 228 -2.92 8.49 3.44
C ALA A 228 -1.94 8.52 2.28
N PHE A 229 -2.48 8.41 1.07
CA PHE A 229 -1.75 8.47 -0.18
C PHE A 229 -2.37 9.57 -1.05
N SER A 230 -1.53 10.36 -1.69
CA SER A 230 -1.97 11.29 -2.72
C SER A 230 -0.99 11.32 -3.87
N SER A 231 -1.48 11.39 -5.09
CA SER A 231 -0.65 11.51 -6.28
C SER A 231 -1.28 12.43 -7.31
N ALA A 232 -0.45 13.14 -8.06
CA ALA A 232 -0.87 14.08 -9.07
C ALA A 232 0.06 14.03 -10.29
N LEU A 233 -0.53 14.20 -11.48
CA LEU A 233 0.19 14.38 -12.73
C LEU A 233 0.10 15.85 -13.16
N GLU A 234 1.24 16.50 -13.32
CA GLU A 234 1.32 17.83 -13.93
C GLU A 234 1.31 17.70 -15.45
N GLU A 235 0.20 18.07 -16.09
CA GLU A 235 -0.05 17.80 -17.52
C GLU A 235 0.97 18.44 -18.48
N VAL A 236 1.50 19.62 -18.14
CA VAL A 236 2.40 20.38 -19.03
C VAL A 236 3.82 19.82 -18.98
N SER A 237 4.32 19.56 -17.77
CA SER A 237 5.68 19.07 -17.54
C SER A 237 5.78 17.54 -17.65
N LYS A 238 4.63 16.85 -17.66
CA LYS A 238 4.50 15.40 -17.53
C LYS A 238 5.24 14.86 -16.30
N ARG A 239 5.07 15.55 -15.16
CA ARG A 239 5.70 15.14 -13.89
C ARG A 239 4.69 14.54 -12.93
N VAL A 240 5.08 13.48 -12.25
CA VAL A 240 4.30 12.81 -11.22
C VAL A 240 4.88 13.17 -9.86
N ASN A 241 3.99 13.55 -8.95
CA ASN A 241 4.29 13.68 -7.52
C ASN A 241 3.43 12.67 -6.76
N SER A 242 4.00 12.05 -5.73
CA SER A 242 3.28 11.18 -4.81
C SER A 242 3.71 11.41 -3.37
N GLN A 243 2.75 11.37 -2.45
CA GLN A 243 2.96 11.54 -1.02
C GLN A 243 2.33 10.38 -0.27
N HIS A 244 3.05 9.88 0.72
CA HIS A 244 2.69 8.76 1.58
C HIS A 244 2.81 9.20 3.02
N VAL A 245 1.69 9.26 3.73
CA VAL A 245 1.64 9.67 5.14
C VAL A 245 1.13 8.51 5.98
N VAL A 246 1.99 7.97 6.84
CA VAL A 246 1.65 6.97 7.85
C VAL A 246 1.62 7.65 9.22
N THR A 247 0.55 7.46 9.96
CA THR A 247 0.43 7.93 11.35
C THR A 247 -0.05 6.79 12.24
N ILE A 248 0.52 6.68 13.44
CA ILE A 248 0.06 5.75 14.47
C ILE A 248 0.12 6.47 15.81
N ASP A 249 -1.01 6.54 16.50
CA ASP A 249 -1.09 7.28 17.76
C ASP A 249 -0.30 6.59 18.87
N ASN A 250 -0.42 5.26 18.97
CA ASN A 250 0.21 4.48 20.03
C ASN A 250 0.52 3.05 19.56
N VAL A 251 1.71 2.58 19.91
CA VAL A 251 2.17 1.20 19.76
C VAL A 251 2.71 0.72 21.10
N VAL A 252 2.21 -0.39 21.60
CA VAL A 252 2.72 -1.04 22.82
C VAL A 252 3.22 -2.43 22.47
N MET A 253 4.44 -2.73 22.92
CA MET A 253 5.07 -4.04 22.84
C MET A 253 5.64 -4.39 24.22
N PRO A 254 5.97 -5.67 24.50
CA PRO A 254 6.62 -6.06 25.75
C PRO A 254 7.92 -5.28 26.06
N GLN A 255 8.58 -4.78 25.02
CA GLN A 255 9.86 -4.06 25.11
C GLN A 255 9.69 -2.56 25.45
N GLY A 256 8.47 -2.02 25.33
CA GLY A 256 8.20 -0.60 25.52
C GLY A 256 7.04 -0.08 24.68
N GLU A 257 6.78 1.22 24.80
CA GLU A 257 5.73 1.93 24.08
C GLU A 257 6.31 3.08 23.25
N ALA A 258 5.62 3.36 22.15
CA ALA A 258 5.92 4.45 21.22
C ALA A 258 4.61 5.16 20.85
N ASP A 259 4.64 6.49 20.91
CA ASP A 259 3.49 7.36 20.64
C ASP A 259 3.76 8.32 19.49
N ASN A 260 2.69 8.76 18.84
CA ASN A 260 2.70 9.81 17.81
C ASN A 260 3.69 9.52 16.68
N LEU A 261 3.72 8.27 16.20
CA LEU A 261 4.49 7.93 15.00
C LEU A 261 3.89 8.69 13.82
N THR A 262 4.72 9.42 13.10
CA THR A 262 4.35 10.03 11.81
C THR A 262 5.50 9.80 10.84
N VAL A 263 5.18 9.35 9.62
CA VAL A 263 6.10 9.23 8.50
C VAL A 263 5.41 9.86 7.30
N ASP A 264 5.87 11.02 6.88
CA ASP A 264 5.41 11.78 5.71
C ASP A 264 6.54 11.77 4.68
N PHE A 265 6.37 10.91 3.66
CA PHE A 265 7.34 10.67 2.61
C PHE A 265 6.77 11.12 1.26
N GLU A 266 7.58 11.80 0.47
CA GLU A 266 7.22 12.35 -0.82
C GLU A 266 8.24 11.96 -1.90
N LEU A 267 7.71 11.55 -3.04
CA LEU A 267 8.42 11.37 -4.30
C LEU A 267 7.93 12.48 -5.23
N GLY A 268 8.83 13.27 -5.78
CA GLY A 268 8.40 14.39 -6.61
C GLY A 268 9.25 14.63 -7.84
N ASP A 269 8.64 15.35 -8.78
CA ASP A 269 9.16 15.66 -10.10
C ASP A 269 9.54 14.41 -10.92
N LEU A 270 8.88 13.27 -10.73
CA LEU A 270 9.17 12.05 -11.50
C LEU A 270 8.71 12.21 -12.95
N ASP A 271 9.56 11.86 -13.93
CA ASP A 271 9.13 11.79 -15.34
C ASP A 271 8.05 10.71 -15.51
N ALA A 272 6.85 11.10 -15.96
CA ALA A 272 5.67 10.23 -15.94
C ALA A 272 5.85 8.97 -16.80
N ASP A 273 6.36 9.13 -18.02
CA ASP A 273 6.52 8.03 -18.99
C ASP A 273 7.58 7.03 -18.49
N SER A 274 8.68 7.52 -17.89
CA SER A 274 9.73 6.68 -17.31
C SER A 274 9.28 5.97 -16.03
N PHE A 275 8.57 6.68 -15.16
CA PHE A 275 8.05 6.12 -13.92
C PHE A 275 7.01 5.03 -14.18
N GLU A 276 6.08 5.27 -15.10
CA GLU A 276 5.10 4.28 -15.58
C GLU A 276 5.79 2.98 -16.01
N TYR A 277 6.79 3.09 -16.89
CA TYR A 277 7.46 1.90 -17.43
C TYR A 277 8.13 1.07 -16.34
N LEU A 278 8.82 1.74 -15.40
CA LEU A 278 9.52 1.06 -14.30
C LEU A 278 8.55 0.42 -13.31
N VAL A 279 7.43 1.09 -13.00
CA VAL A 279 6.39 0.54 -12.11
C VAL A 279 5.72 -0.67 -12.75
N ASN A 280 5.32 -0.57 -14.03
CA ASN A 280 4.67 -1.69 -14.74
C ASN A 280 5.61 -2.89 -14.88
N MET A 281 6.89 -2.66 -15.21
CA MET A 281 7.88 -3.74 -15.25
C MET A 281 7.98 -4.48 -13.91
N TYR A 282 8.01 -3.74 -12.80
CA TYR A 282 8.07 -4.32 -11.46
C TYR A 282 6.79 -5.08 -11.09
N GLN A 283 5.61 -4.55 -11.45
CA GLN A 283 4.33 -5.20 -11.18
C GLN A 283 4.13 -6.48 -12.02
N ASP A 284 4.53 -6.45 -13.29
CA ASP A 284 4.32 -7.56 -14.23
C ASP A 284 5.34 -8.70 -14.05
N ASN A 285 6.50 -8.41 -13.45
CA ASN A 285 7.61 -9.37 -13.33
C ASN A 285 8.04 -9.55 -11.87
N PRO A 286 7.45 -10.52 -11.14
CA PRO A 286 7.82 -10.83 -9.76
C PRO A 286 9.30 -11.17 -9.57
N GLN A 287 9.97 -11.62 -10.63
CA GLN A 287 11.42 -11.74 -10.72
C GLN A 287 11.92 -11.05 -11.99
N LEU A 288 12.72 -10.00 -11.80
CA LEU A 288 13.35 -9.29 -12.91
C LEU A 288 14.42 -10.17 -13.56
N THR A 289 14.27 -10.43 -14.85
CA THR A 289 15.28 -11.08 -15.67
C THR A 289 16.35 -10.07 -16.11
N GLN A 290 17.47 -10.57 -16.63
CA GLN A 290 18.50 -9.70 -17.20
C GLN A 290 17.97 -8.88 -18.39
N ALA A 291 17.05 -9.43 -19.18
CA ALA A 291 16.43 -8.72 -20.29
C ALA A 291 15.55 -7.56 -19.80
N ASP A 292 14.83 -7.76 -18.69
CA ASP A 292 14.01 -6.71 -18.08
C ASP A 292 14.90 -5.56 -17.60
N ILE A 293 16.00 -5.88 -16.91
CA ILE A 293 16.99 -4.89 -16.47
C ILE A 293 17.56 -4.10 -17.66
N GLU A 294 17.95 -4.77 -18.74
CA GLU A 294 18.47 -4.12 -19.95
C GLU A 294 17.44 -3.19 -20.59
N SER A 295 16.16 -3.60 -20.59
CA SER A 295 15.06 -2.78 -21.10
C SER A 295 14.71 -1.58 -20.21
N ALA A 296 15.01 -1.64 -18.92
CA ALA A 296 14.81 -0.55 -17.97
C ALA A 296 15.83 0.59 -18.12
N LEU A 297 17.05 0.30 -18.61
CA LEU A 297 18.16 1.25 -18.62
C LEU A 297 17.82 2.61 -19.26
N PRO A 298 17.15 2.70 -20.43
CA PRO A 298 16.82 3.98 -21.05
C PRO A 298 15.86 4.82 -20.19
N TYR A 299 14.96 4.17 -19.46
CA TYR A 299 13.98 4.84 -18.60
C TYR A 299 14.63 5.27 -17.28
N ILE A 300 15.58 4.49 -16.76
CA ILE A 300 16.44 4.93 -15.64
C ILE A 300 17.24 6.17 -16.06
N ASP A 301 17.91 6.15 -17.21
CA ASP A 301 18.65 7.31 -17.72
C ASP A 301 17.75 8.53 -17.92
N THR A 302 16.54 8.33 -18.45
CA THR A 302 15.58 9.43 -18.64
C THR A 302 15.13 10.01 -17.31
N LEU A 303 14.79 9.16 -16.33
CA LEU A 303 14.37 9.60 -15.00
C LEU A 303 15.45 10.46 -14.31
N PHE A 304 16.72 10.03 -14.38
CA PHE A 304 17.83 10.81 -13.82
C PHE A 304 18.12 12.07 -14.63
N SER A 305 18.12 12.00 -15.97
CA SER A 305 18.32 13.16 -16.85
C SER A 305 17.26 14.24 -16.59
N LYS A 306 16.01 13.81 -16.37
CA LYS A 306 14.90 14.69 -16.04
C LYS A 306 14.94 15.23 -14.61
N GLY A 307 15.70 14.60 -13.72
CA GLY A 307 15.77 14.96 -12.31
C GLY A 307 14.49 14.60 -11.55
N PHE A 308 14.63 14.39 -10.25
CA PHE A 308 13.54 14.08 -9.31
C PHE A 308 14.01 14.35 -7.88
N TYR A 309 13.10 14.31 -6.91
CA TYR A 309 13.46 14.36 -5.50
C TYR A 309 12.72 13.31 -4.66
N LEU A 310 13.36 12.96 -3.56
CA LEU A 310 12.83 12.16 -2.48
C LEU A 310 12.84 13.03 -1.22
N ALA A 311 11.76 13.07 -0.46
CA ALA A 311 11.72 13.82 0.78
C ALA A 311 11.05 13.02 1.90
N MET A 312 11.67 13.05 3.07
CA MET A 312 10.98 12.79 4.33
C MET A 312 10.58 14.16 4.87
N ASN A 313 9.35 14.58 4.60
CA ASN A 313 8.82 15.86 5.08
C ASN A 313 8.70 15.87 6.60
N LYS A 314 8.37 14.71 7.19
CA LYS A 314 8.34 14.49 8.63
C LYS A 314 8.47 13.03 8.99
N MET A 315 9.46 12.68 9.81
CA MET A 315 9.51 11.44 10.56
C MET A 315 9.53 11.79 12.04
N SER A 316 8.50 11.46 12.81
CA SER A 316 8.47 11.76 14.24
C SER A 316 7.97 10.58 15.06
N LEU A 317 8.49 10.45 16.29
CA LEU A 317 8.07 9.42 17.24
C LEU A 317 8.41 9.87 18.66
N THR A 318 7.58 9.48 19.64
CA THR A 318 7.84 9.70 21.07
C THR A 318 7.99 8.36 21.78
N PHE A 319 9.14 8.09 22.37
CA PHE A 319 9.38 6.88 23.17
C PHE A 319 9.10 7.12 24.65
N GLY A 320 8.37 6.20 25.30
CA GLY A 320 8.16 6.21 26.75
C GLY A 320 7.67 7.55 27.33
N GLY A 321 6.85 8.28 26.56
CA GLY A 321 6.26 9.57 26.94
C GLY A 321 7.21 10.76 27.08
N LYS A 322 8.52 10.60 26.83
CA LYS A 322 9.51 11.69 26.99
C LYS A 322 10.64 11.73 25.95
N GLY A 323 10.84 10.65 25.21
CA GLY A 323 11.89 10.53 24.20
C GLY A 323 11.41 10.95 22.81
N GLU A 324 11.30 12.24 22.55
CA GLU A 324 10.94 12.79 21.24
C GLU A 324 12.10 12.63 20.24
N PHE A 325 11.76 12.19 19.03
CA PHE A 325 12.61 12.16 17.85
C PHE A 325 11.84 12.80 16.68
N GLU A 326 12.50 13.66 15.93
CA GLU A 326 11.97 14.23 14.69
C GLU A 326 13.09 14.28 13.63
N SER A 327 12.78 13.94 12.38
CA SER A 327 13.71 14.07 11.27
C SER A 327 12.98 14.49 10.01
N LYS A 328 13.61 15.37 9.24
CA LYS A 328 13.22 15.72 7.89
C LYS A 328 14.45 15.76 7.00
N TRP A 329 14.31 15.26 5.79
CA TRP A 329 15.38 15.32 4.80
C TRP A 329 14.81 15.42 3.41
N LYS A 330 15.57 16.02 2.51
CA LYS A 330 15.26 16.05 1.07
C LYS A 330 16.52 15.72 0.31
N LEU A 331 16.41 14.78 -0.62
CA LEU A 331 17.45 14.39 -1.57
C LEU A 331 16.95 14.70 -2.97
N GLN A 332 17.78 15.31 -3.79
CA GLN A 332 17.43 15.75 -5.13
C GLN A 332 18.50 15.34 -6.13
N ILE A 333 18.04 14.73 -7.22
CA ILE A 333 18.81 14.56 -8.44
C ILE A 333 18.46 15.73 -9.37
N PRO A 334 19.41 16.61 -9.69
CA PRO A 334 19.16 17.74 -10.56
C PRO A 334 18.91 17.30 -12.01
N GLU A 335 18.10 18.07 -12.75
CA GLU A 335 17.94 17.91 -14.19
C GLU A 335 19.29 18.08 -14.91
N GLY A 336 19.51 17.30 -15.97
CA GLY A 336 20.78 17.19 -16.70
C GLY A 336 21.73 16.12 -16.17
N THR A 337 21.28 15.22 -15.28
CA THR A 337 22.07 14.06 -14.83
C THR A 337 22.01 12.94 -15.88
N ASP A 338 22.79 13.08 -16.95
CA ASP A 338 22.74 12.20 -18.11
C ASP A 338 23.62 10.94 -17.97
N ASN A 339 23.20 9.85 -18.63
CA ASN A 339 23.93 8.58 -18.76
C ASN A 339 24.34 7.93 -17.41
N ILE A 340 23.45 8.01 -16.42
CA ILE A 340 23.72 7.47 -15.08
C ILE A 340 23.99 5.97 -15.10
N THR A 341 23.36 5.24 -16.03
CA THR A 341 23.55 3.79 -16.18
C THR A 341 24.97 3.42 -16.62
N GLN A 342 25.67 4.33 -17.29
CA GLN A 342 27.07 4.15 -17.72
C GLN A 342 28.06 4.58 -16.63
N SER A 343 27.62 5.36 -15.63
CA SER A 343 28.47 5.83 -14.53
C SER A 343 27.69 5.93 -13.22
N PRO A 344 27.23 4.80 -12.64
CA PRO A 344 26.39 4.80 -11.44
C PRO A 344 27.06 5.47 -10.23
N ASP A 345 28.40 5.42 -10.16
CA ASP A 345 29.17 6.06 -9.09
C ASP A 345 28.99 7.58 -9.03
N SER A 346 28.57 8.21 -10.13
CA SER A 346 28.32 9.65 -10.19
C SER A 346 27.07 10.10 -9.44
N ILE A 347 26.14 9.19 -9.11
CA ILE A 347 24.94 9.51 -8.32
C ILE A 347 25.32 10.23 -7.03
N MET A 348 26.37 9.75 -6.36
CA MET A 348 26.79 10.29 -5.08
C MET A 348 27.29 11.74 -5.19
N THR A 349 27.91 12.12 -6.31
CA THR A 349 28.47 13.46 -6.49
C THR A 349 27.45 14.46 -7.01
N VAL A 350 26.45 14.02 -7.79
CA VAL A 350 25.40 14.89 -8.34
C VAL A 350 24.22 15.09 -7.39
N MET A 351 23.99 14.14 -6.48
CA MET A 351 22.92 14.23 -5.50
C MET A 351 23.15 15.40 -4.54
N THR A 352 22.11 16.21 -4.36
CA THR A 352 22.09 17.33 -3.42
C THR A 352 20.99 17.14 -2.40
N GLY A 353 21.03 17.86 -1.29
CA GLY A 353 19.98 17.71 -0.29
C GLY A 353 20.21 18.41 1.02
N ASN A 354 19.28 18.22 1.93
CA ASN A 354 19.35 18.70 3.30
C ASN A 354 18.86 17.63 4.27
N LEU A 355 19.41 17.66 5.48
CA LEU A 355 19.06 16.81 6.61
C LEU A 355 18.91 17.70 7.83
N GLU A 356 17.80 17.53 8.54
CA GLU A 356 17.57 18.12 9.85
C GLU A 356 16.96 17.05 10.77
N THR A 357 17.63 16.76 11.87
CA THR A 357 17.18 15.78 12.86
C THR A 357 17.26 16.38 14.24
N PHE A 358 16.22 16.17 15.03
CA PHE A 358 16.12 16.52 16.43
C PHE A 358 15.91 15.25 17.26
N PHE A 359 16.58 15.18 18.40
CA PHE A 359 16.27 14.22 19.44
C PHE A 359 16.35 14.88 20.81
N SER A 360 15.37 14.58 21.66
CA SER A 360 15.23 15.19 22.98
C SER A 360 16.22 14.64 24.01
N ASP A 361 16.39 15.41 25.09
CA ASP A 361 17.13 14.95 26.27
C ASP A 361 16.51 13.70 26.89
N GLY A 362 15.18 13.64 26.88
CA GLY A 362 14.43 12.48 27.36
C GLY A 362 14.78 11.20 26.61
N LEU A 363 15.17 11.29 25.32
CA LEU A 363 15.59 10.12 24.54
C LEU A 363 16.96 9.61 25.01
N VAL A 364 17.92 10.49 25.25
CA VAL A 364 19.25 10.14 25.77
C VAL A 364 19.13 9.55 27.18
N GLU A 365 18.25 10.12 28.02
CA GLU A 365 17.96 9.59 29.35
C GLU A 365 17.32 8.18 29.31
N LEU A 366 16.44 7.92 28.34
CA LEU A 366 15.82 6.60 28.18
C LEU A 366 16.82 5.56 27.68
N TYR A 367 17.80 5.99 26.88
CA TYR A 367 18.78 5.12 26.25
C TYR A 367 20.21 5.59 26.54
N PRO A 368 20.72 5.47 27.78
CA PRO A 368 22.04 6.00 28.15
C PRO A 368 23.22 5.47 27.31
N PHE A 369 23.01 4.34 26.60
CA PHE A 369 24.01 3.80 25.70
C PHE A 369 24.32 4.71 24.50
N ILE A 370 23.46 5.68 24.14
CA ILE A 370 23.73 6.63 23.04
C ILE A 370 24.47 7.89 23.50
N GLU A 371 24.61 8.10 24.81
CA GLU A 371 25.18 9.33 25.39
C GLU A 371 26.63 9.54 24.89
N GLN A 372 27.42 8.48 24.85
CA GLN A 372 28.81 8.55 24.41
C GLN A 372 28.95 8.93 22.93
N GLU A 373 28.08 8.40 22.07
CA GLU A 373 28.04 8.71 20.65
C GLU A 373 27.59 10.16 20.42
N VAL A 374 26.60 10.63 21.20
CA VAL A 374 26.12 12.01 21.15
C VAL A 374 27.22 12.98 21.57
N ASP A 375 27.91 12.71 22.68
CA ASP A 375 29.03 13.53 23.15
C ASP A 375 30.16 13.57 22.13
N SER A 376 30.53 12.42 21.56
CA SER A 376 31.57 12.33 20.52
C SER A 376 31.18 13.11 19.26
N ALA A 377 29.92 13.05 18.86
CA ALA A 377 29.39 13.79 17.71
C ALA A 377 29.29 15.29 17.98
N MET A 378 29.03 15.70 19.23
CA MET A 378 29.09 17.09 19.65
C MET A 378 30.51 17.65 19.64
N ASP A 379 31.48 16.90 20.18
CA ASP A 379 32.90 17.27 20.18
C ASP A 379 33.46 17.37 18.76
N ALA A 380 33.02 16.46 17.89
CA ALA A 380 33.29 16.57 16.47
C ALA A 380 32.63 17.83 15.91
N GLY A 381 31.39 18.16 16.30
CA GLY A 381 30.65 19.33 15.81
C GLY A 381 29.56 18.96 14.79
N PHE A 382 29.18 17.68 14.73
CA PHE A 382 28.10 17.15 13.91
C PHE A 382 26.72 17.31 14.58
N VAL A 383 26.72 17.42 15.91
CA VAL A 383 25.52 17.60 16.75
C VAL A 383 25.65 18.89 17.53
N GLN A 384 24.55 19.64 17.64
CA GLN A 384 24.46 20.83 18.47
C GLN A 384 23.47 20.60 19.62
N LYS A 385 23.89 20.88 20.86
CA LYS A 385 22.98 20.95 22.01
C LYS A 385 22.10 22.21 21.91
N ILE A 386 20.79 22.02 22.05
CA ILE A 386 19.78 23.09 22.15
C ILE A 386 18.99 22.95 23.46
N GLU A 387 18.07 23.87 23.75
CA GLU A 387 17.39 23.95 25.06
C GLU A 387 16.67 22.66 25.48
N LYS A 388 16.11 21.91 24.51
CA LYS A 388 15.28 20.71 24.79
C LYS A 388 15.90 19.39 24.35
N GLY A 389 17.12 19.42 23.82
CA GLY A 389 17.64 18.27 23.08
C GLY A 389 18.88 18.59 22.28
N TYR A 390 19.01 17.84 21.20
CA TYR A 390 20.15 17.85 20.31
C TYR A 390 19.65 17.96 18.88
N GLU A 391 20.37 18.72 18.06
CA GLU A 391 20.02 18.99 16.68
C GLU A 391 21.19 18.61 15.76
N VAL A 392 20.87 17.96 14.65
CA VAL A 392 21.78 17.70 13.53
C VAL A 392 21.24 18.45 12.33
N LYS A 393 22.07 19.29 11.72
CA LYS A 393 21.79 19.96 10.45
C LYS A 393 22.95 19.71 9.51
N ALA A 394 22.65 19.26 8.30
CA ALA A 394 23.65 19.07 7.27
C ALA A 394 23.06 19.30 5.87
N GLU A 395 23.90 19.79 4.96
CA GLU A 395 23.61 19.88 3.54
C GLU A 395 24.39 18.80 2.80
N LEU A 396 23.73 18.03 1.94
CA LEU A 396 24.41 17.11 1.04
C LEU A 396 24.88 17.88 -0.19
N LYS A 397 26.20 17.90 -0.40
CA LYS A 397 26.84 18.54 -1.54
C LYS A 397 28.12 17.81 -1.92
N ASP A 398 28.34 17.60 -3.22
CA ASP A 398 29.56 17.00 -3.77
C ASP A 398 29.91 15.64 -3.09
N GLY A 399 28.89 14.82 -2.80
CA GLY A 399 29.05 13.51 -2.15
C GLY A 399 29.41 13.54 -0.66
N SER A 400 29.26 14.69 0.00
CA SER A 400 29.53 14.86 1.43
C SER A 400 28.40 15.57 2.15
N LEU A 401 28.14 15.19 3.40
CA LEU A 401 27.34 15.97 4.33
C LEU A 401 28.20 17.11 4.88
N VAL A 402 27.79 18.35 4.63
CA VAL A 402 28.44 19.58 5.07
C VAL A 402 27.65 20.15 6.26
N PHE A 403 28.29 20.24 7.41
CA PHE A 403 27.69 20.76 8.65
C PHE A 403 27.86 22.28 8.74
N PRO A 404 27.04 23.00 9.54
CA PRO A 404 27.12 24.46 9.70
C PRO A 404 28.48 25.00 10.14
N ASN A 405 29.27 24.19 10.84
CA ASN A 405 30.63 24.52 11.27
C ASN A 405 31.69 24.35 10.15
N GLY A 406 31.28 23.92 8.95
CA GLY A 406 32.13 23.68 7.78
C GLY A 406 32.78 22.30 7.73
N GLN A 407 32.56 21.43 8.72
CA GLN A 407 33.03 20.06 8.66
C GLN A 407 32.26 19.23 7.65
N GLN A 408 32.92 18.19 7.14
CA GLN A 408 32.39 17.35 6.09
C GLN A 408 32.54 15.87 6.43
N ILE A 409 31.49 15.10 6.18
CA ILE A 409 31.52 13.64 6.24
C ILE A 409 31.18 13.11 4.84
N PRO A 410 32.09 12.36 4.19
CA PRO A 410 31.77 11.69 2.93
C PRO A 410 30.59 10.74 3.10
N LEU A 411 29.60 10.80 2.21
CA LEU A 411 28.39 9.97 2.31
C LEU A 411 28.71 8.47 2.30
N LEU A 412 29.73 8.06 1.52
CA LEU A 412 30.22 6.68 1.49
C LEU A 412 30.68 6.19 2.87
N ALA A 413 31.26 7.05 3.71
CA ALA A 413 31.71 6.67 5.04
C ALA A 413 30.54 6.27 5.96
N LEU A 414 29.35 6.85 5.73
CA LEU A 414 28.13 6.53 6.47
C LEU A 414 27.46 5.23 5.99
N LEU A 415 27.64 4.87 4.72
CA LEU A 415 27.05 3.66 4.14
C LEU A 415 27.90 2.40 4.38
N LEU A 416 29.22 2.53 4.54
CA LEU A 416 30.12 1.40 4.77
C LEU A 416 29.72 0.52 5.97
N PRO A 417 29.38 1.06 7.15
CA PRO A 417 28.88 0.25 8.26
C PRO A 417 27.59 -0.50 7.92
N ALA A 418 26.65 0.12 7.20
CA ALA A 418 25.39 -0.52 6.81
C ALA A 418 25.60 -1.65 5.80
N MET A 419 26.56 -1.51 4.88
CA MET A 419 26.91 -2.54 3.89
C MET A 419 27.77 -3.68 4.46
N MET A 420 28.50 -3.45 5.56
CA MET A 420 29.29 -4.48 6.23
C MET A 420 28.48 -5.37 7.21
N HIS A 421 27.21 -5.04 7.45
CA HIS A 421 26.28 -5.85 8.25
C HIS A 421 25.38 -6.78 7.41
N GLN A 422 25.73 -7.03 6.14
CA GLN A 422 25.13 -8.08 5.31
C GLN A 422 25.89 -9.40 5.42
#